data_AF-A0A941AGZ3-F1
#
_entry.id   AF-A0A941AGZ3-F1
#
_cell.length_a   1.000
_cell.length_b   1.000
_cell.length_c   1.000
_cell.angle_alpha   90.00
_cell.angle_beta   90.00
_cell.angle_gamma   90.00
#
_symmetry.space_group_name_H-M   'P 1'
#
loop_
_entity.id
_entity.type
_entity.pdbx_description
1 polymer ?
#
loop_
_entity_poly.entity_id
_entity_poly.type
_entity_poly.pdbx_seq_one_letter_code
_entity_poly.pdbx_strand_id
1 'polypeptide(L)' 'VHEYSAKEIKAAATGHGGAPKEQVAGMIARLLGIRDPIPPDASDALAMAFCRAVTRDLDTKRDRD' A
#
# COMPACT_ATOMS: atom_id res chain seq x y z
N VAL A 1 13.46 -10.23 -6.11
CA VAL A 1 12.55 -9.17 -6.60
C VAL A 1 11.15 -9.59 -6.20
N HIS A 2 10.33 -8.70 -5.62
CA HIS A 2 8.94 -8.99 -5.28
C HIS A 2 8.04 -8.21 -6.22
N GLU A 3 7.10 -8.90 -6.85
CA GLU A 3 6.08 -8.30 -7.68
C GLU A 3 4.76 -8.32 -6.90
N TYR A 4 4.00 -7.22 -7.00
CA TYR A 4 2.70 -7.08 -6.37
C TYR A 4 1.67 -6.80 -7.44
N SER A 5 0.60 -7.57 -7.44
CA SER A 5 -0.56 -7.29 -8.28
C SER A 5 -1.25 -6.01 -7.81
N ALA A 6 -1.95 -5.34 -8.73
CA ALA A 6 -2.76 -4.17 -8.39
C ALA A 6 -3.77 -4.47 -7.26
N LYS A 7 -4.26 -5.71 -7.18
CA LYS A 7 -5.21 -6.16 -6.16
C LYS A 7 -4.56 -6.22 -4.77
N GLU A 8 -3.33 -6.71 -4.67
CA GLU A 8 -2.58 -6.78 -3.41
C GLU A 8 -2.25 -5.38 -2.89
N ILE A 9 -1.79 -4.49 -3.76
CA ILE A 9 -1.52 -3.08 -3.40
C ILE A 9 -2.79 -2.41 -2.86
N LYS A 10 -3.92 -2.59 -3.56
CA LYS A 10 -5.22 -2.05 -3.14
C LYS A 10 -5.69 -2.63 -1.81
N ALA A 11 -5.54 -3.95 -1.63
CA ALA A 11 -5.93 -4.62 -0.39
C ALA A 11 -5.05 -4.19 0.79
N ALA A 12 -3.74 -4.01 0.59
CA ALA A 12 -2.85 -3.54 1.63
C ALA A 12 -3.25 -2.13 2.11
N ALA A 13 -3.50 -1.20 1.18
CA ALA A 13 -3.79 0.19 1.51
C ALA A 13 -5.22 0.45 2.02
N THR A 14 -6.21 -0.30 1.50
CA THR A 14 -7.64 -0.01 1.74
C THR A 14 -8.40 -1.15 2.43
N GLY A 15 -7.78 -2.31 2.62
CA GLY A 15 -8.43 -3.53 3.11
C GLY A 15 -9.22 -4.29 2.04
N HIS A 16 -9.40 -3.73 0.83
CA HIS A 16 -10.14 -4.38 -0.25
C HIS A 16 -9.46 -4.20 -1.62
N GLY A 17 -9.25 -5.32 -2.34
CA GLY A 17 -8.54 -5.33 -3.62
C GLY A 17 -9.25 -4.66 -4.80
N GLY A 18 -10.53 -4.31 -4.66
CA GLY A 18 -11.33 -3.61 -5.68
C GLY A 18 -11.32 -2.08 -5.58
N ALA A 19 -10.58 -1.48 -4.65
CA ALA A 19 -10.59 -0.03 -4.45
C ALA A 19 -10.16 0.78 -5.70
N PRO A 20 -10.76 1.96 -5.94
CA PRO A 20 -10.29 2.92 -6.94
C PRO A 20 -8.86 3.40 -6.65
N LYS A 21 -8.13 3.82 -7.69
CA LYS A 21 -6.73 4.28 -7.54
C LYS A 21 -6.64 5.54 -6.69
N GLU A 22 -7.61 6.41 -6.81
CA GLU A 22 -7.73 7.68 -6.06
C GLU A 22 -7.90 7.39 -4.57
N GLN A 23 -8.66 6.35 -4.23
CA GLN A 23 -8.81 5.90 -2.85
C GLN A 23 -7.50 5.34 -2.30
N VAL A 24 -6.75 4.55 -3.09
CA VAL A 24 -5.43 4.06 -2.68
C VAL A 24 -4.48 5.22 -2.41
N ALA A 25 -4.38 6.18 -3.33
CA ALA A 25 -3.49 7.34 -3.17
C ALA A 25 -3.84 8.17 -1.93
N GLY A 26 -5.13 8.45 -1.72
CA GLY A 26 -5.60 9.16 -0.52
C GLY A 26 -5.35 8.38 0.78
N MET A 27 -5.50 7.05 0.75
CA MET A 27 -5.19 6.20 1.91
C MET A 27 -3.69 6.17 2.20
N ILE A 28 -2.83 6.04 1.19
CA ILE A 28 -1.38 6.10 1.34
C ILE A 28 -0.97 7.45 1.94
N ALA A 29 -1.49 8.57 1.43
CA ALA A 29 -1.22 9.89 1.98
C ALA A 29 -1.62 9.98 3.47
N ARG A 30 -2.82 9.51 3.81
CA ARG A 30 -3.33 9.52 5.19
C ARG A 30 -2.50 8.63 6.13
N LEU A 31 -2.14 7.42 5.69
CA LEU A 31 -1.37 6.45 6.45
C LEU A 31 0.07 6.92 6.69
N LEU A 32 0.65 7.64 5.73
CA LEU A 32 1.99 8.21 5.82
C LEU A 32 2.02 9.64 6.41
N GLY A 33 0.86 10.21 6.75
CA GLY A 33 0.75 11.55 7.31
C GLY A 33 1.09 12.69 6.32
N ILE A 34 1.05 12.43 5.02
CA ILE A 34 1.32 13.40 3.96
C ILE A 34 0.08 14.26 3.75
N ARG A 35 0.24 15.58 3.90
CA ARG A 35 -0.87 16.56 3.78
C ARG A 35 -0.94 17.22 2.41
N ASP A 36 0.18 17.25 1.70
CA ASP A 36 0.27 17.85 0.37
C ASP A 36 -0.13 16.85 -0.72
N PRO A 37 -0.55 17.33 -1.91
CA PRO A 37 -0.82 16.47 -3.05
C PRO A 37 0.43 15.65 -3.41
N ILE A 38 0.27 14.33 -3.50
CA ILE A 38 1.33 13.42 -3.91
C ILE A 38 1.36 13.37 -5.44
N PRO A 39 2.50 13.61 -6.10
CA PRO A 39 2.65 13.39 -7.53
C PRO A 39 2.33 11.94 -7.90
N PRO A 40 1.72 11.66 -9.07
CA PRO A 40 1.34 10.29 -9.47
C PRO A 40 2.50 9.29 -9.36
N ASP A 41 3.66 9.67 -9.87
CA ASP A 41 4.87 8.83 -9.91
C ASP A 41 5.36 8.47 -8.50
N ALA A 42 5.26 9.43 -7.56
CA ALA A 42 5.59 9.22 -6.16
C ALA A 42 4.55 8.35 -5.45
N SER A 43 3.26 8.52 -5.79
CA SER A 43 2.18 7.72 -5.21
C SER A 43 2.35 6.23 -5.51
N ASP A 44 2.73 5.87 -6.74
CA ASP A 44 2.95 4.48 -7.13
C ASP A 44 4.15 3.84 -6.40
N ALA A 45 5.25 4.60 -6.27
CA ALA A 45 6.42 4.16 -5.50
C ALA A 45 6.07 3.97 -4.00
N LEU A 46 5.34 4.91 -3.40
CA LEU A 46 4.89 4.82 -2.03
C LEU A 46 3.92 3.65 -1.82
N ALA A 47 3.01 3.41 -2.75
CA ALA A 47 2.06 2.29 -2.69
C ALA A 47 2.78 0.93 -2.71
N MET A 48 3.82 0.78 -3.55
CA MET A 48 4.65 -0.42 -3.59
C MET A 48 5.45 -0.61 -2.29
N ALA A 49 6.07 0.45 -1.78
CA ALA A 49 6.83 0.41 -0.53
C ALA A 49 5.93 0.04 0.66
N PHE A 50 4.74 0.65 0.72
CA PHE A 50 3.74 0.34 1.73
C PHE A 50 3.23 -1.10 1.62
N CYS A 51 2.91 -1.58 0.42
CA CYS A 51 2.51 -2.97 0.20
C CYS A 51 3.59 -3.94 0.70
N ARG A 52 4.86 -3.69 0.37
CA ARG A 52 5.99 -4.48 0.87
C ARG A 52 6.06 -4.46 2.40
N ALA A 53 5.90 -3.30 3.03
CA ALA A 53 5.96 -3.16 4.48
C ALA A 53 4.85 -3.97 5.18
N VAL A 54 3.62 -3.88 4.67
CA VAL A 54 2.47 -4.64 5.17
C VAL A 54 2.68 -6.14 4.99
N THR A 55 3.08 -6.60 3.80
CA THR A 55 3.33 -8.02 3.55
C THR A 55 4.43 -8.58 4.45
N ARG A 56 5.53 -7.84 4.65
CA ARG A 56 6.61 -8.27 5.56
C ARG A 56 6.11 -8.39 7.00
N ASP A 57 5.28 -7.46 7.47
CA ASP A 57 4.75 -7.52 8.83
C ASP A 57 3.82 -8.73 9.03
N LEU A 58 3.03 -9.08 7.99
CA LEU A 58 2.19 -10.28 8.00
C LEU A 58 3.02 -11.58 8.04
N ASP A 59 4.13 -11.66 7.30
CA ASP A 59 5.03 -12.82 7.35
C ASP A 59 5.65 -12.95 8.76
N THR A 60 6.11 -11.86 9.37
CA THR A 60 6.69 -11.90 10.73
C THR A 60 5.68 -12.21 11.85
N LYS A 61 4.38 -12.01 11.59
CA LYS A 61 3.33 -12.45 12.52
C LYS A 61 3.03 -13.94 12.35
N ARG A 62 3.05 -14.45 11.12
CA ARG A 62 2.84 -15.86 10.81
C ARG A 62 3.90 -16.79 11.38
N ASP A 63 5.15 -16.33 11.47
CA ASP A 63 6.25 -17.12 12.07
C ASP A 63 6.21 -17.14 13.62
N ARG A 64 5.28 -16.41 14.25
CA ARG A 64 5.15 -16.32 15.72
C ARG A 64 3.95 -17.08 16.30
N ASP A 65 3.21 -17.81 15.45
CA ASP A 65 2.15 -18.75 15.84
C ASP A 65 2.63 -20.20 15.66
#